data_AF-A0A5C1AN58-F1
#
_entry.id   AF-A0A5C1AN58-F1
#
_cell.length_a   1.000
_cell.length_b   1.000
_cell.length_c   1.000
_cell.angle_alpha   90.00
_cell.angle_beta   90.00
_cell.angle_gamma   90.00
#
_symmetry.space_group_name_H-M   'P 1'
#
loop_
_entity.id
_entity.type
_entity.pdbx_description
1 polymer ?
#
loop_
_entity_poly.entity_id
_entity_poly.type
_entity_poly.pdbx_seq_one_letter_code
_entity_poly.pdbx_strand_id
1 'polypeptide(L)'
;MSTNLPGSAGPALVTLGGRDLILRPIPTADAWKLRKAAVTKLQAKMHSPMELALRAVADARAAGCPLSPDDRAALFREAIDTAAGGKREPTDAEIQSWTQTPEGMREFVYLAAVGNTPAVTREWLKEVLTEENFVEFLIGGTSLVTPMGEKATGQPAD
;
A
#
# COMPACT_ATOMS: atom_id res chain seq x y z
N MET A 1 6.52 -7.43 -17.10
CA MET A 1 6.04 -6.08 -17.46
C MET A 1 5.93 -5.29 -16.17
N SER A 2 6.72 -4.24 -15.96
CA SER A 2 6.64 -3.42 -14.75
C SER A 2 5.37 -2.58 -14.79
N THR A 3 4.36 -2.97 -14.03
CA THR A 3 3.20 -2.12 -13.76
C THR A 3 3.64 -0.97 -12.88
N ASN A 4 3.60 0.24 -13.43
CA ASN A 4 3.98 1.47 -12.73
C ASN A 4 3.18 1.58 -11.43
N LEU A 5 3.89 1.71 -10.29
CA LEU A 5 3.28 2.06 -9.01
C LEU A 5 2.59 3.44 -9.15
N PRO A 6 1.49 3.71 -8.41
CA PRO A 6 0.83 5.01 -8.43
C PRO A 6 1.84 6.14 -8.10
N GLY A 7 1.78 7.25 -8.84
CA GLY A 7 2.69 8.40 -8.70
C GLY A 7 3.51 8.78 -9.94
N SER A 8 3.24 8.19 -11.11
CA SER A 8 3.93 8.49 -12.38
C SER A 8 3.45 9.76 -13.10
N ALA A 9 2.41 10.44 -12.61
CA ALA A 9 1.94 11.70 -13.17
C ALA A 9 2.60 12.87 -12.43
N GLY A 10 2.78 14.01 -13.12
CA GLY A 10 3.51 15.17 -12.63
C GLY A 10 3.05 15.74 -11.27
N PRO A 11 3.69 16.81 -10.77
CA PRO A 11 3.34 17.39 -9.47
C PRO A 11 1.85 17.72 -9.36
N ALA A 12 1.23 17.33 -8.25
CA ALA A 12 -0.19 17.57 -7.97
C ALA A 12 -0.37 18.43 -6.73
N LEU A 13 -1.29 19.39 -6.79
CA LEU A 13 -1.75 20.16 -5.64
C LEU A 13 -2.93 19.45 -5.00
N VAL A 14 -2.84 19.20 -3.70
CA VAL A 14 -3.84 18.44 -2.94
C VAL A 14 -4.11 19.15 -1.62
N THR A 15 -5.38 19.44 -1.33
CA THR A 15 -5.77 19.98 -0.02
C THR A 15 -6.14 18.84 0.91
N LEU A 16 -5.40 18.67 2.00
CA LEU A 16 -5.62 17.60 2.98
C LEU A 16 -5.52 18.16 4.40
N GLY A 17 -6.54 17.91 5.23
CA GLY A 17 -6.57 18.39 6.61
C GLY A 17 -6.44 19.91 6.74
N GLY A 18 -7.01 20.66 5.79
CA GLY A 18 -6.93 22.12 5.73
C GLY A 18 -5.57 22.67 5.27
N ARG A 19 -4.68 21.84 4.70
CA ARG A 19 -3.38 22.23 4.19
C ARG A 19 -3.24 21.91 2.71
N ASP A 20 -2.67 22.83 1.96
CA ASP A 20 -2.31 22.60 0.57
C ASP A 20 -0.93 21.93 0.50
N LEU A 21 -0.89 20.77 -0.14
CA LEU A 21 0.29 19.93 -0.32
C LEU A 21 0.63 19.83 -1.79
N ILE A 22 1.91 19.98 -2.11
CA ILE A 22 2.43 19.64 -3.45
C ILE A 22 3.00 18.24 -3.38
N LEU A 23 2.26 17.27 -3.92
CA LEU A 23 2.71 15.90 -4.07
C LEU A 23 3.55 15.81 -5.33
N ARG A 24 4.84 15.50 -5.17
CA ARG A 24 5.73 15.28 -6.33
C ARG A 24 5.76 13.79 -6.68
N PRO A 25 5.97 13.45 -7.96
CA PRO A 25 6.27 12.08 -8.36
C PRO A 25 7.39 11.52 -7.50
N ILE A 26 7.22 10.29 -7.00
CA ILE A 26 8.30 9.60 -6.29
C ILE A 26 9.36 9.24 -7.35
N PRO A 27 10.62 9.69 -7.22
CA PRO A 27 11.67 9.32 -8.15
C PRO A 27 11.79 7.80 -8.28
N THR A 28 12.10 7.28 -9.47
CA THR A 28 12.27 5.83 -9.67
C THR A 28 13.31 5.23 -8.72
N ALA A 29 14.37 5.97 -8.40
CA ALA A 29 15.39 5.60 -7.43
C ALA A 29 14.87 5.45 -5.99
N ASP A 30 13.68 5.99 -5.69
CA ASP A 30 13.03 5.95 -4.38
C ASP A 30 11.77 5.06 -4.37
N ALA A 31 11.30 4.58 -5.53
CA ALA A 31 10.11 3.73 -5.63
C ALA A 31 10.22 2.43 -4.80
N TRP A 32 11.44 1.93 -4.61
CA TRP A 32 11.71 0.78 -3.74
C TRP A 32 11.31 1.03 -2.27
N LYS A 33 11.28 2.29 -1.81
CA LYS A 33 10.86 2.64 -0.44
C LYS A 33 9.39 2.32 -0.22
N LEU A 34 8.54 2.64 -1.20
CA LEU A 34 7.12 2.31 -1.18
C LEU A 34 6.92 0.78 -1.20
N ARG A 35 7.66 0.07 -2.06
CA ARG A 35 7.64 -1.40 -2.10
C ARG A 35 8.05 -2.00 -0.75
N LYS A 36 9.13 -1.51 -0.15
CA LYS A 36 9.62 -1.98 1.16
C LYS A 36 8.59 -1.77 2.27
N ALA A 37 7.92 -0.62 2.29
CA ALA A 37 6.85 -0.35 3.24
C ALA A 37 5.67 -1.32 3.04
N ALA A 38 5.23 -1.53 1.80
CA ALA A 38 4.18 -2.48 1.47
C ALA A 38 4.52 -3.90 1.92
N VAL A 39 5.73 -4.39 1.58
CA VAL A 39 6.21 -5.71 1.98
C VAL A 39 6.20 -5.86 3.49
N THR A 40 6.76 -4.90 4.21
CA THR A 40 6.81 -4.92 5.70
C THR A 40 5.41 -5.01 6.30
N LYS A 41 4.48 -4.20 5.80
CA LYS A 41 3.09 -4.12 6.31
C LYS A 41 2.27 -5.36 5.98
N LEU A 42 2.38 -5.87 4.77
CA LEU A 42 1.70 -7.08 4.34
C LEU A 42 2.24 -8.29 5.11
N GLN A 43 3.56 -8.45 5.18
CA GLN A 43 4.17 -9.54 5.95
C GLN A 43 3.80 -9.47 7.44
N ALA A 44 3.69 -8.28 8.04
CA ALA A 44 3.23 -8.17 9.42
C ALA A 44 1.83 -8.80 9.63
N LYS A 45 0.92 -8.63 8.67
CA LYS A 45 -0.46 -9.16 8.71
C LYS A 45 -0.59 -10.62 8.27
N MET A 46 0.39 -11.15 7.55
CA MET A 46 0.34 -12.52 7.05
C MET A 46 0.49 -13.53 8.18
N HIS A 47 -0.27 -14.62 8.11
CA HIS A 47 -0.11 -15.73 9.02
C HIS A 47 1.23 -16.42 8.81
N SER A 48 1.84 -16.85 9.92
CA SER A 48 3.02 -17.72 9.81
C SER A 48 2.63 -19.09 9.25
N PRO A 49 3.56 -19.82 8.61
CA PRO A 49 3.30 -21.19 8.15
C PRO A 49 2.77 -22.09 9.29
N MET A 50 3.26 -21.89 10.51
CA MET A 50 2.80 -22.61 11.70
C MET A 50 1.35 -22.29 12.08
N GLU A 51 0.96 -21.01 12.02
CA GLU A 51 -0.43 -20.59 12.24
C GLU A 51 -1.38 -21.18 11.19
N LEU A 52 -0.95 -21.23 9.93
CA LEU A 52 -1.71 -21.84 8.84
C LEU A 52 -1.88 -23.35 9.07
N ALA A 53 -0.82 -24.05 9.49
CA ALA A 53 -0.90 -25.46 9.82
C ALA A 53 -1.87 -25.74 10.98
N LEU A 54 -1.78 -24.96 12.06
CA LEU A 54 -2.71 -25.06 13.19
C LEU A 54 -4.17 -24.82 12.76
N ARG A 55 -4.39 -23.83 11.89
CA ARG A 55 -5.72 -23.51 11.38
C ARG A 55 -6.28 -24.62 10.50
N ALA A 56 -5.48 -25.19 9.60
CA ALA A 56 -5.91 -26.32 8.78
C ALA A 56 -6.33 -27.54 9.62
N VAL A 57 -5.62 -27.83 10.72
CA VAL A 57 -6.01 -28.88 11.67
C VAL A 57 -7.33 -28.54 12.37
N ALA A 58 -7.50 -27.29 12.81
CA ALA A 58 -8.72 -26.84 13.46
C ALA A 58 -9.93 -26.89 12.52
N ASP A 59 -9.76 -26.45 11.26
CA ASP A 59 -10.79 -26.44 10.23
C ASP A 59 -11.21 -27.86 9.85
N ALA A 60 -10.25 -28.79 9.68
CA ALA A 60 -10.54 -30.19 9.41
C ALA A 60 -11.34 -30.86 10.55
N ARG A 61 -11.02 -30.50 11.81
CA ARG A 61 -11.79 -30.95 12.97
C ARG A 61 -13.19 -30.36 13.00
N ALA A 62 -13.34 -29.08 12.69
CA ALA A 62 -14.64 -28.41 12.62
C ALA A 62 -15.53 -28.98 11.51
N ALA A 63 -14.93 -29.40 10.39
CA ALA A 63 -15.61 -30.05 9.28
C ALA A 63 -16.01 -31.51 9.54
N GLY A 64 -15.69 -32.08 10.72
CA GLY A 64 -16.02 -33.46 11.07
C GLY A 64 -15.09 -34.52 10.46
N CYS A 65 -14.03 -34.10 9.76
CA CYS A 65 -13.05 -34.96 9.11
C CYS A 65 -11.64 -34.67 9.66
N PRO A 66 -11.33 -35.07 10.90
CA PRO A 66 -10.03 -34.78 11.50
C PRO A 66 -8.90 -35.46 10.73
N LEU A 67 -7.81 -34.71 10.48
CA LEU A 67 -6.61 -35.22 9.83
C LEU A 67 -5.98 -36.38 10.64
N SER A 68 -5.43 -37.37 9.92
CA SER A 68 -4.71 -38.47 10.53
C SER A 68 -3.43 -37.98 11.24
N PRO A 69 -2.89 -38.74 12.21
CA PRO A 69 -1.62 -38.39 12.85
C PRO A 69 -0.48 -38.15 11.85
N ASP A 70 -0.40 -38.95 10.79
CA ASP A 70 0.63 -38.86 9.76
C ASP A 70 0.46 -37.61 8.89
N ASP A 71 -0.77 -37.29 8.49
CA ASP A 71 -1.07 -36.07 7.70
C ASP A 71 -0.77 -34.81 8.51
N ARG A 72 -1.10 -34.80 9.81
CA ARG A 72 -0.75 -33.68 10.70
C ARG A 72 0.77 -33.53 10.82
N ALA A 73 1.49 -34.64 11.00
CA ALA A 73 2.94 -34.61 11.12
C ALA A 73 3.62 -34.10 9.84
N ALA A 74 3.11 -34.50 8.67
CA ALA A 74 3.57 -34.00 7.37
C ALA A 74 3.33 -32.47 7.25
N LEU A 75 2.11 -32.01 7.57
CA LEU A 75 1.73 -30.61 7.55
C LEU A 75 2.63 -29.74 8.45
N PHE A 76 2.90 -30.20 9.68
CA PHE A 76 3.78 -29.47 10.60
C PHE A 76 5.24 -29.48 10.17
N ARG A 77 5.73 -30.57 9.56
CA ARG A 77 7.10 -30.62 9.01
C ARG A 77 7.27 -29.62 7.88
N GLU A 78 6.33 -29.57 6.94
CA GLU A 78 6.31 -28.58 5.86
C GLU A 78 6.24 -27.14 6.41
N ALA A 79 5.43 -26.92 7.45
CA ALA A 79 5.35 -25.62 8.10
C ALA A 79 6.65 -25.21 8.80
N ILE A 80 7.38 -26.15 9.41
CA ILE A 80 8.69 -25.88 10.02
C ILE A 80 9.73 -25.55 8.95
N ASP A 81 9.80 -26.34 7.88
CA ASP A 81 10.73 -26.13 6.78
C ASP A 81 10.48 -24.78 6.10
N THR A 82 9.20 -24.41 5.93
CA THR A 82 8.81 -23.10 5.39
C THR A 82 9.08 -21.97 6.38
N ALA A 83 8.84 -22.18 7.68
CA ALA A 83 9.09 -21.17 8.71
C ALA A 83 10.58 -20.83 8.86
N ALA A 84 11.49 -21.76 8.56
CA ALA A 84 12.92 -21.48 8.45
C ALA A 84 13.24 -20.45 7.37
N GLY A 85 12.40 -20.36 6.31
CA GLY A 85 12.44 -19.32 5.29
C GLY A 85 11.66 -18.04 5.65
N GLY A 86 10.97 -18.00 6.79
CA GLY A 86 10.15 -16.88 7.25
C GLY A 86 8.79 -16.78 6.57
N LYS A 87 8.12 -15.62 6.74
CA LYS A 87 6.88 -15.32 6.01
C LYS A 87 7.22 -15.11 4.53
N ARG A 88 6.41 -15.68 3.62
CA ARG A 88 6.64 -15.50 2.18
C ARG A 88 6.69 -14.01 1.81
N GLU A 89 7.37 -13.70 0.71
CA GLU A 89 7.31 -12.36 0.14
C GLU A 89 5.91 -12.11 -0.46
N PRO A 90 5.31 -10.93 -0.24
CA PRO A 90 4.09 -10.52 -0.92
C PRO A 90 4.31 -10.44 -2.43
N THR A 91 3.33 -10.86 -3.20
CA THR A 91 3.33 -10.78 -4.66
C THR A 91 3.15 -9.32 -5.12
N ASP A 92 3.56 -9.02 -6.36
CA ASP A 92 3.38 -7.68 -6.92
C ASP A 92 1.90 -7.26 -6.95
N ALA A 93 0.98 -8.21 -7.16
CA ALA A 93 -0.46 -7.95 -7.11
C ALA A 93 -0.95 -7.57 -5.70
N GLU A 94 -0.42 -8.20 -4.65
CA GLU A 94 -0.74 -7.85 -3.26
C GLU A 94 -0.17 -6.48 -2.87
N ILE A 95 1.05 -6.19 -3.33
CA ILE A 95 1.67 -4.87 -3.14
C ILE A 95 0.85 -3.80 -3.85
N GLN A 96 0.43 -4.06 -5.10
CA GLN A 96 -0.41 -3.16 -5.86
C GLN A 96 -1.75 -2.94 -5.16
N SER A 97 -2.43 -4.01 -4.74
CA SER A 97 -3.69 -3.91 -4.00
C SER A 97 -3.53 -3.10 -2.71
N TRP A 98 -2.44 -3.29 -1.97
CA TRP A 98 -2.17 -2.52 -0.76
C TRP A 98 -2.04 -1.02 -1.02
N THR A 99 -1.39 -0.62 -2.13
CA THR A 99 -1.27 0.82 -2.49
C THR A 99 -2.61 1.50 -2.76
N GLN A 100 -3.67 0.72 -3.02
CA GLN A 100 -5.04 1.22 -3.20
C GLN A 100 -5.86 1.24 -1.90
N THR A 101 -5.25 0.90 -0.77
CA THR A 101 -5.89 1.01 0.56
C THR A 101 -5.59 2.36 1.20
N PRO A 102 -6.37 2.80 2.21
CA PRO A 102 -6.05 4.00 3.00
C PRO A 102 -4.65 3.94 3.61
N GLU A 103 -4.22 2.77 4.10
CA GLU A 103 -2.88 2.61 4.67
C GLU A 103 -1.78 2.81 3.61
N GLY A 104 -1.94 2.20 2.43
CA GLY A 104 -0.99 2.34 1.33
C GLY A 104 -0.93 3.76 0.78
N MET A 105 -2.07 4.43 0.67
CA MET A 105 -2.13 5.81 0.18
C MET A 105 -1.51 6.80 1.17
N ARG A 106 -1.72 6.62 2.48
CA ARG A 106 -1.01 7.43 3.49
C ARG A 106 0.50 7.30 3.33
N GLU A 107 1.02 6.09 3.11
CA GLU A 107 2.46 5.92 2.92
C GLU A 107 2.94 6.57 1.61
N PHE A 108 2.15 6.50 0.53
CA PHE A 108 2.44 7.22 -0.71
C PHE A 108 2.52 8.73 -0.48
N VAL A 109 1.51 9.33 0.16
CA VAL A 109 1.47 10.77 0.45
C VAL A 109 2.64 11.18 1.33
N TYR A 110 2.96 10.38 2.36
CA TYR A 110 4.14 10.61 3.20
C TYR A 110 5.42 10.68 2.35
N LEU A 111 5.68 9.67 1.52
CA LEU A 111 6.90 9.63 0.70
C LEU A 111 6.95 10.73 -0.36
N ALA A 112 5.81 11.10 -0.94
CA ALA A 112 5.71 12.18 -1.93
C ALA A 112 5.86 13.59 -1.32
N ALA A 113 5.51 13.75 -0.04
CA ALA A 113 5.51 15.05 0.65
C ALA A 113 6.76 15.30 1.53
N VAL A 114 7.43 14.27 2.05
CA VAL A 114 8.54 14.40 3.03
C VAL A 114 9.66 15.36 2.60
N GLY A 115 9.96 15.46 1.30
CA GLY A 115 10.96 16.41 0.78
C GLY A 115 10.48 17.85 0.59
N ASN A 116 9.16 18.08 0.59
CA ASN A 116 8.54 19.40 0.34
C ASN A 116 7.88 19.98 1.60
N THR A 117 7.45 19.13 2.53
CA THR A 117 6.68 19.55 3.71
C THR A 117 7.03 18.65 4.90
N PRO A 118 8.03 19.03 5.72
CA PRO A 118 8.47 18.24 6.89
C PRO A 118 7.39 18.00 7.95
N ALA A 119 6.32 18.81 7.95
CA ALA A 119 5.18 18.67 8.85
C ALA A 119 4.23 17.51 8.47
N VAL A 120 4.41 16.87 7.32
CA VAL A 120 3.65 15.68 6.92
C VAL A 120 4.26 14.47 7.60
N THR A 121 3.66 14.05 8.72
CA THR A 121 4.04 12.84 9.46
C THR A 121 3.06 11.71 9.21
N ARG A 122 3.46 10.46 9.52
CA ARG A 122 2.55 9.31 9.40
C ARG A 122 1.39 9.41 10.38
N GLU A 123 1.62 10.00 11.56
CA GLU A 123 0.63 10.24 12.60
C GLU A 123 -0.41 11.25 12.10
N TRP A 124 0.04 12.39 11.57
CA TRP A 124 -0.86 13.39 10.99
C TRP A 124 -1.72 12.81 9.88
N LEU A 125 -1.13 12.02 8.96
CA LEU A 125 -1.88 11.39 7.86
C LEU A 125 -2.93 10.38 8.33
N LYS A 126 -2.76 9.74 9.49
CA LYS A 126 -3.81 8.89 10.07
C LYS A 126 -4.99 9.69 10.57
N GLU A 127 -4.75 10.91 11.05
CA GLU A 127 -5.79 11.80 11.56
C GLU A 127 -6.60 12.44 10.42
N VAL A 128 -5.92 12.83 9.32
CA VAL A 128 -6.56 13.64 8.27
C VAL A 128 -7.00 12.85 7.03
N LEU A 129 -6.38 11.69 6.75
CA LEU A 129 -6.77 10.82 5.63
C LEU A 129 -7.37 9.54 6.23
N THR A 130 -8.62 9.60 6.67
CA THR A 130 -9.33 8.48 7.31
C THR A 130 -9.93 7.55 6.26
N GLU A 131 -10.48 6.40 6.67
CA GLU A 131 -11.17 5.50 5.71
C GLU A 131 -12.44 6.15 5.14
N GLU A 132 -13.10 6.99 5.93
CA GLU A 132 -14.34 7.67 5.59
C GLU A 132 -14.14 8.71 4.48
N ASN A 133 -13.02 9.45 4.51
CA ASN A 133 -12.70 10.46 3.50
C ASN A 133 -11.74 9.95 2.40
N PHE A 134 -11.28 8.70 2.49
CA PHE A 134 -10.38 8.10 1.51
C PHE A 134 -11.01 8.00 0.12
N VAL A 135 -12.29 7.62 0.06
CA VAL A 135 -13.03 7.51 -1.20
C VAL A 135 -13.19 8.88 -1.85
N GLU A 136 -13.48 9.92 -1.07
CA GLU A 136 -13.52 11.30 -1.54
C GLU A 136 -12.14 11.80 -2.01
N PHE A 137 -11.06 11.40 -1.33
CA PHE A 137 -9.69 11.68 -1.75
C PHE A 137 -9.35 11.02 -3.09
N LEU A 138 -9.85 9.80 -3.34
CA LEU A 138 -9.65 9.06 -4.60
C LEU A 138 -10.52 9.58 -5.76
N ILE A 139 -11.80 9.87 -5.50
CA ILE A 139 -12.81 10.24 -6.51
C ILE A 139 -12.87 11.75 -6.74
N GLY A 140 -12.63 12.55 -5.70
CA GLY A 140 -12.78 14.00 -5.67
C GLY A 140 -11.79 14.77 -6.55
N GLY A 141 -10.94 14.07 -7.32
CA GLY A 141 -10.16 14.73 -8.36
C GLY A 141 -9.29 15.87 -7.83
N THR A 142 -8.61 15.67 -6.70
CA THR A 142 -7.32 16.36 -6.49
C THR A 142 -6.38 15.84 -7.57
N SER A 143 -6.35 16.58 -8.68
CA SER A 143 -5.91 16.14 -9.99
C SER A 143 -4.51 15.52 -9.95
N LEU A 144 -4.43 14.19 -10.06
CA LEU A 144 -3.20 13.47 -10.39
C LEU A 144 -2.94 13.46 -11.91
N VAL A 145 -3.55 14.35 -12.70
CA VAL A 145 -3.25 14.51 -14.13
C VAL A 145 -3.33 15.99 -14.51
N THR A 146 -2.20 16.64 -14.75
CA THR A 146 -2.19 17.89 -15.52
C THR A 146 -2.37 17.52 -16.99
N PRO A 147 -3.42 17.96 -17.71
CA PRO A 147 -3.30 18.12 -19.15
C PRO A 147 -2.29 19.27 -19.38
N MET A 148 -1.12 18.93 -19.89
CA MET A 148 -0.19 19.90 -20.46
C MET A 148 -0.74 20.38 -21.81
N GLY A 149 -0.96 21.70 -21.92
CA GLY A 149 -1.35 22.42 -23.14
C GLY A 149 -2.61 23.23 -22.88
N GLU A 150 -2.66 24.56 -22.96
CA GLU A 150 -1.99 25.45 -23.91
C GLU A 150 -1.53 26.77 -23.26
N LYS A 151 -0.38 27.28 -23.71
CA LYS A 151 -0.10 28.72 -23.70
C LYS A 151 -0.57 29.30 -25.03
N ALA A 152 -1.43 30.32 -25.00
CA ALA A 152 -1.45 31.44 -25.96
C ALA A 152 -2.34 32.56 -25.37
N THR A 153 -1.73 33.57 -24.75
CA THR A 153 -1.64 34.96 -25.26
C THR A 153 -2.96 35.73 -25.34
N GLY A 154 -3.08 36.78 -24.52
CA GLY A 154 -4.10 37.81 -24.67
C GLY A 154 -3.87 38.98 -23.70
N GLN A 155 -3.06 39.95 -24.11
CA GLN A 155 -2.90 41.26 -23.48
C GLN A 155 -4.02 42.22 -23.95
N PRO A 156 -4.08 43.46 -23.43
CA PRO A 156 -5.11 44.01 -22.56
C PRO A 156 -6.29 44.70 -23.28
N ALA A 157 -7.27 45.11 -22.49
CA ALA A 157 -8.43 45.89 -22.91
C ALA A 157 -8.05 47.25 -23.51
N ASP A 158 -8.65 47.54 -24.68
CA ASP A 158 -9.03 48.89 -25.12
C ASP A 158 -10.51 49.12 -24.76
#